data_AF-A0AAU7Q938-F1
#
_entry.id   AF-A0AAU7Q938-F1
#
_cell.length_a   1.000
_cell.length_b   1.000
_cell.length_c   1.000
_cell.angle_alpha   90.00
_cell.angle_beta   90.00
_cell.angle_gamma   90.00
#
_symmetry.space_group_name_H-M   'P 1'
#
loop_
_entity.id
_entity.type
_entity.pdbx_description
1 polymer ?
#
loop_
_entity_poly.entity_id
_entity_poly.type
_entity_poly.pdbx_seq_one_letter_code
_entity_poly.pdbx_strand_id
1 'polypeptide(L)'
;MRLANIKIGRRLTIGFTLLLILVLLTGVISIFNLAKFNRNIIHVVSEDYPITVNANKIVDSFNQIIMTQQYVLLSNDAAGLQSQINHIIDLRNEIGKRYDFLASASLDPSSSQVLKELILVRKKFYRLQ
;
A
#
# COMPACT_ATOMS: atom_id res chain seq x y z
N MET A 1 26.97 39.66 -35.89
CA MET A 1 27.37 39.36 -37.28
C MET A 1 26.19 38.72 -38.01
N ARG A 2 25.94 39.12 -39.26
CA ARG A 2 24.65 39.00 -39.98
C ARG A 2 24.28 37.54 -40.30
N LEU A 3 23.30 36.98 -39.57
CA LEU A 3 22.58 35.75 -39.95
C LEU A 3 21.87 35.86 -41.32
N ALA A 4 21.83 37.07 -41.90
CA ALA A 4 21.20 37.39 -43.17
C ALA A 4 21.95 36.88 -44.42
N ASN A 5 23.22 36.48 -44.31
CA ASN A 5 24.02 36.01 -45.46
C ASN A 5 24.11 34.47 -45.58
N ILE A 6 23.22 33.74 -44.92
CA ILE A 6 23.17 32.27 -44.99
C ILE A 6 22.26 31.86 -46.16
N LYS A 7 22.74 30.98 -47.06
CA LYS A 7 21.93 30.41 -48.16
C LYS A 7 20.62 29.82 -47.61
N ILE A 8 19.48 30.07 -48.27
CA ILE A 8 18.13 29.64 -47.83
C ILE A 8 18.12 28.17 -47.37
N GLY A 9 18.75 27.27 -48.14
CA GLY A 9 18.79 25.84 -47.81
C GLY A 9 19.47 25.55 -46.46
N ARG A 10 20.55 26.26 -46.12
CA ARG A 10 21.28 26.06 -44.86
C ARG A 10 20.50 26.60 -43.65
N ARG A 11 19.71 27.66 -43.82
CA ARG A 11 18.82 28.16 -42.76
C ARG A 11 17.70 27.15 -42.44
N LEU A 12 17.14 26.50 -43.47
CA LEU A 12 16.09 25.49 -43.31
C LEU A 12 16.62 24.22 -42.62
N THR A 13 17.78 23.71 -43.05
CA THR A 13 18.39 22.52 -42.43
C THR A 13 18.73 22.75 -40.96
N ILE A 14 19.28 23.90 -40.58
CA ILE A 14 19.61 24.21 -39.17
C ILE A 14 18.35 24.19 -38.31
N GLY A 15 17.25 24.79 -38.76
CA GLY A 15 15.98 24.76 -38.03
C GLY A 15 15.44 23.35 -37.86
N PHE A 16 15.50 22.53 -38.91
CA PHE A 16 14.99 21.16 -38.88
C PHE A 16 15.86 20.24 -38.01
N THR A 17 17.20 20.34 -38.11
CA THR A 17 18.12 19.59 -37.25
C THR A 17 17.96 19.98 -35.78
N LEU A 18 17.74 21.26 -35.48
CA LEU A 18 17.47 21.71 -34.11
C LEU A 18 16.18 21.08 -33.56
N LEU A 19 15.12 21.02 -34.35
CA LEU A 19 13.87 20.35 -33.95
C LEU A 19 14.09 18.85 -33.71
N LEU A 20 14.82 18.17 -34.60
CA LEU A 20 15.16 16.74 -34.43
C LEU A 20 15.94 16.50 -33.13
N ILE A 21 16.92 17.35 -32.81
CA ILE A 21 17.67 17.27 -31.56
C ILE A 21 16.73 17.44 -30.37
N LEU A 22 15.79 18.38 -30.43
CA LEU A 22 14.83 18.62 -29.36
C LEU A 22 13.92 17.40 -29.14
N VAL A 23 13.46 16.76 -30.21
CA VAL A 23 12.65 15.53 -30.15
C VAL A 23 13.45 14.36 -29.58
N LEU A 24 14.72 14.20 -29.99
CA LEU A 24 15.59 13.17 -29.43
C LEU A 24 15.82 13.41 -27.93
N LEU A 25 16.04 14.65 -27.53
CA LEU A 25 16.26 15.03 -26.14
C LEU A 25 15.02 14.75 -25.27
N THR A 26 13.83 15.11 -25.74
CA THR A 26 12.59 14.82 -25.02
C THR A 26 12.31 13.32 -24.96
N GLY A 27 12.61 12.56 -26.02
CA GLY A 27 12.51 11.11 -26.04
C GLY A 27 13.40 10.46 -24.98
N VAL A 28 14.66 10.87 -24.90
CA VAL A 28 15.61 10.39 -23.88
C VAL A 28 15.12 10.72 -22.46
N ILE A 29 14.69 11.96 -22.20
CA ILE A 29 14.13 12.36 -20.90
C ILE A 29 12.90 11.53 -20.55
N SER A 30 12.03 11.25 -21.52
CA SER A 30 10.82 10.46 -21.32
C SER A 30 11.14 9.03 -20.89
N ILE A 31 12.15 8.40 -21.51
CA ILE A 31 12.61 7.06 -21.14
C ILE A 31 13.15 7.05 -19.70
N PHE A 32 13.97 8.04 -19.32
CA PHE A 32 14.48 8.14 -17.95
C PHE A 32 13.36 8.34 -16.92
N ASN A 33 12.39 9.19 -17.22
CA ASN A 33 11.24 9.42 -16.36
C ASN A 33 10.39 8.16 -16.22
N LEU A 34 10.17 7.42 -17.31
CA LEU A 34 9.40 6.19 -17.28
C LEU A 34 10.12 5.09 -16.48
N ALA A 35 11.44 4.98 -16.62
CA ALA A 35 12.26 4.06 -15.83
C ALA A 35 12.21 4.39 -14.32
N LYS A 36 12.28 5.68 -13.96
CA LYS A 36 12.12 6.14 -12.57
C LYS A 36 10.72 5.86 -12.04
N PHE A 37 9.70 6.17 -12.83
CA PHE A 37 8.30 5.92 -12.50
C PHE A 37 8.05 4.43 -12.26
N ASN A 38 8.55 3.55 -13.12
CA ASN A 38 8.42 2.11 -12.97
C ASN A 38 9.00 1.63 -11.63
N ARG A 39 10.19 2.11 -11.24
CA ARG A 39 10.79 1.77 -9.94
C ARG A 39 9.94 2.23 -8.77
N ASN A 40 9.41 3.44 -8.84
CA ASN A 40 8.56 4.00 -7.79
C ASN A 40 7.22 3.25 -7.67
N ILE A 41 6.60 2.88 -8.79
CA ILE A 41 5.34 2.10 -8.79
C ILE A 41 5.57 0.71 -8.21
N ILE A 42 6.69 0.07 -8.54
CA ILE A 42 7.03 -1.23 -7.95
C ILE A 42 7.07 -1.11 -6.43
N HIS A 43 7.73 -0.09 -5.88
CA HIS A 43 7.79 0.14 -4.43
C HIS A 43 6.39 0.30 -3.80
N VAL A 44 5.51 1.11 -4.39
CA VAL A 44 4.15 1.29 -3.87
C VAL A 44 3.36 -0.02 -3.85
N VAL A 45 3.48 -0.82 -4.92
CA VAL A 45 2.76 -2.09 -5.05
C VAL A 45 3.34 -3.19 -4.15
N SER A 46 4.67 -3.23 -3.98
CA SER A 46 5.34 -4.29 -3.23
C SER A 46 5.47 -4.02 -1.73
N GLU A 47 5.49 -2.76 -1.32
CA GLU A 47 5.73 -2.39 0.09
C GLU A 47 4.50 -1.73 0.72
N ASP A 48 4.04 -0.60 0.18
CA ASP A 48 3.01 0.24 0.82
C ASP A 48 1.61 -0.38 0.74
N TYR A 49 1.26 -0.95 -0.42
CA TYR A 49 -0.05 -1.54 -0.64
C TYR A 49 -0.32 -2.78 0.24
N PRO A 50 0.62 -3.74 0.38
CA PRO A 50 0.46 -4.87 1.30
C PRO A 50 0.29 -4.45 2.76
N ILE A 51 0.98 -3.39 3.22
CA ILE A 51 0.81 -2.85 4.57
C ILE A 51 -0.63 -2.39 4.77
N THR A 52 -1.16 -1.61 3.82
CA THR A 52 -2.52 -1.07 3.87
C THR A 52 -3.58 -2.18 3.87
N VAL A 53 -3.43 -3.19 3.00
CA VAL A 53 -4.37 -4.32 2.93
C VAL A 53 -4.35 -5.13 4.21
N ASN A 54 -3.17 -5.41 4.78
CA ASN A 54 -3.09 -6.18 6.03
C ASN A 54 -3.66 -5.42 7.23
N ALA A 55 -3.45 -4.11 7.30
CA ALA A 55 -4.06 -3.26 8.32
C ALA A 55 -5.59 -3.26 8.22
N ASN A 56 -6.16 -3.11 7.01
CA ASN A 56 -7.61 -3.18 6.83
C ASN A 56 -8.18 -4.54 7.23
N LYS A 57 -7.50 -5.62 6.86
CA LYS A 57 -7.96 -6.97 7.25
C LYS A 57 -7.93 -7.21 8.77
N ILE A 58 -7.04 -6.56 9.52
CA ILE A 58 -7.09 -6.60 10.99
C ILE A 58 -8.40 -5.98 11.49
N VAL A 59 -8.80 -4.84 10.92
CA VAL A 59 -10.07 -4.17 11.26
C VAL A 59 -11.26 -5.06 10.89
N ASP A 60 -11.25 -5.65 9.70
CA ASP A 60 -12.33 -6.53 9.22
C ASP A 60 -12.50 -7.77 10.12
N SER A 61 -11.40 -8.48 10.41
CA SER A 61 -11.43 -9.65 11.30
C SER A 61 -11.86 -9.27 12.72
N PHE A 62 -11.48 -8.09 13.21
CA PHE A 62 -11.92 -7.61 14.52
C PHE A 62 -13.43 -7.32 14.54
N ASN A 63 -13.95 -6.67 13.51
CA ASN A 63 -15.40 -6.41 13.40
C ASN A 63 -16.18 -7.72 13.33
N GLN A 64 -15.68 -8.74 12.61
CA GLN A 64 -16.27 -10.07 12.60
C GLN A 64 -16.27 -10.71 13.99
N ILE A 65 -15.18 -10.60 14.76
CA ILE A 65 -15.14 -11.08 16.14
C ILE A 65 -16.25 -10.44 16.98
N ILE A 66 -16.47 -9.13 16.86
CA ILE A 66 -17.52 -8.42 17.59
C ILE A 66 -18.91 -8.92 17.17
N MET A 67 -19.16 -9.09 15.87
CA MET A 67 -20.43 -9.63 15.37
C MET A 67 -20.69 -11.06 15.85
N THR A 68 -19.69 -11.94 15.77
CA THR A 68 -19.81 -13.33 16.25
C THR A 68 -20.02 -13.39 17.75
N GLN A 69 -19.36 -12.53 18.53
CA GLN A 69 -19.59 -12.43 19.97
C GLN A 69 -21.03 -12.01 20.29
N GLN A 70 -21.56 -10.99 19.61
CA GLN A 70 -22.95 -10.57 19.79
C GLN A 70 -23.92 -11.70 19.42
N TYR A 71 -23.67 -12.41 18.33
CA TYR A 71 -24.46 -13.57 17.94
C TYR A 71 -24.47 -14.65 19.03
N VAL A 72 -23.30 -14.99 19.59
CA VAL A 72 -23.18 -15.98 20.67
C VAL A 72 -23.95 -15.56 21.92
N LEU A 73 -23.93 -14.27 22.27
CA LEU A 73 -24.64 -13.74 23.45
C LEU A 73 -26.17 -13.74 23.29
N LEU A 74 -26.67 -13.64 22.06
CA LEU A 74 -28.10 -13.53 21.76
C LEU A 74 -28.72 -14.85 21.27
N SER A 75 -27.90 -15.85 20.94
CA SER A 75 -28.37 -17.14 20.42
C SER A 75 -28.85 -18.06 21.54
N ASN A 76 -30.01 -18.68 21.34
CA ASN A 76 -30.53 -19.75 22.21
C ASN A 76 -30.10 -21.15 21.72
N ASP A 77 -29.37 -21.25 20.61
CA ASP A 77 -28.89 -22.52 20.06
C ASP A 77 -27.53 -22.91 20.66
N ALA A 78 -27.56 -23.82 21.63
CA ALA A 78 -26.37 -24.35 22.29
C ALA A 78 -25.51 -25.24 21.36
N ALA A 79 -26.07 -25.82 20.29
CA ALA A 79 -25.33 -26.74 19.42
C ALA A 79 -24.37 -25.99 18.49
N GLY A 80 -24.75 -24.79 18.02
CA GLY A 80 -23.89 -23.93 17.18
C GLY A 80 -22.82 -23.15 17.94
N LEU A 81 -22.92 -23.04 19.27
CA LEU A 81 -22.14 -22.11 20.08
C LEU A 81 -20.63 -22.41 20.06
N GLN A 82 -20.25 -23.70 20.12
CA GLN A 82 -18.85 -24.11 20.08
C GLN A 82 -18.19 -23.78 18.73
N SER A 83 -18.93 -23.90 17.63
CA SER A 83 -18.45 -23.55 16.30
C SER A 83 -18.15 -22.05 16.20
N GLN A 84 -19.01 -21.21 16.76
CA GLN A 84 -18.82 -19.76 16.80
C GLN A 84 -17.63 -19.35 17.68
N ILE A 85 -17.43 -20.04 18.80
CA ILE A 85 -16.24 -19.84 19.65
C ILE A 85 -14.97 -20.20 18.87
N ASN A 86 -14.95 -21.33 18.15
CA ASN A 86 -13.82 -21.72 17.33
C ASN A 86 -13.56 -20.68 16.22
N HIS A 87 -14.61 -20.16 15.59
CA HIS A 87 -14.49 -19.11 14.58
C HIS A 87 -13.85 -17.82 15.15
N ILE A 88 -14.22 -17.41 16.37
CA ILE A 88 -13.57 -16.28 17.07
C ILE A 88 -12.07 -16.56 17.29
N ILE A 89 -11.70 -17.79 17.66
CA ILE A 89 -10.29 -18.17 17.84
C ILE A 89 -9.53 -18.07 16.52
N ASP A 90 -10.12 -18.55 15.42
CA ASP A 90 -9.51 -18.46 14.09
C ASP A 90 -9.28 -17.02 13.66
N LEU A 91 -10.28 -16.14 13.82
CA LEU A 91 -10.15 -14.71 13.54
C LEU A 91 -9.06 -14.05 14.39
N ARG A 92 -8.94 -14.42 15.67
CA ARG A 92 -7.87 -13.93 16.56
C ARG A 92 -6.48 -14.34 16.08
N ASN A 93 -6.35 -15.58 15.59
CA ASN A 93 -5.11 -16.10 15.02
C ASN A 93 -4.76 -15.37 13.72
N GLU A 94 -5.75 -15.10 12.88
CA GLU A 94 -5.57 -14.32 11.65
C GLU A 94 -5.07 -12.90 11.94
N ILE A 95 -5.70 -12.20 12.91
CA ILE A 95 -5.24 -10.89 13.37
C ILE A 95 -3.79 -10.95 13.87
N GLY A 96 -3.42 -12.00 14.61
CA GLY A 96 -2.04 -12.25 15.05
C GLY A 96 -1.06 -12.32 13.87
N LYS A 97 -1.33 -13.18 12.90
CA LYS A 97 -0.48 -13.34 11.70
C LYS A 97 -0.31 -12.03 10.93
N ARG A 98 -1.39 -11.26 10.78
CA ARG A 98 -1.36 -9.96 10.09
C ARG A 98 -0.58 -8.92 10.88
N TYR A 99 -0.68 -8.95 12.21
CA TYR A 99 0.13 -8.12 13.07
C TYR A 99 1.63 -8.43 12.92
N ASP A 100 2.01 -9.71 12.92
CA ASP A 100 3.41 -10.13 12.76
C ASP A 100 3.98 -9.70 11.40
N PHE A 101 3.14 -9.72 10.35
CA PHE A 101 3.49 -9.14 9.06
C PHE A 101 3.76 -7.63 9.16
N LEU A 102 2.85 -6.86 9.79
CA LEU A 102 3.05 -5.41 9.96
C LEU A 102 4.26 -5.07 10.83
N ALA A 103 4.55 -5.89 11.85
CA ALA A 103 5.70 -5.71 12.72
C ALA A 103 7.04 -5.99 12.02
N SER A 104 7.04 -6.84 11.00
CA SER A 104 8.23 -7.12 10.17
C SER A 104 8.35 -6.20 8.95
N ALA A 105 7.31 -5.42 8.63
CA ALA A 105 7.34 -4.43 7.56
C ALA A 105 8.13 -3.17 7.95
N SER A 106 8.68 -2.48 6.95
CA SER A 106 9.36 -1.19 7.14
C SER A 106 8.33 -0.07 7.33
N LEU A 107 7.85 0.10 8.56
CA LEU A 107 6.89 1.15 8.92
C LEU A 107 7.59 2.46 9.29
N ASP A 108 6.96 3.59 8.95
CA ASP A 108 7.37 4.89 9.46
C ASP A 108 7.20 4.96 11.00
N PRO A 109 7.83 5.93 11.69
CA PRO A 109 7.77 6.04 13.15
C PRO A 109 6.34 6.17 13.71
N SER A 110 5.46 6.88 13.00
CA SER A 110 4.07 7.08 13.43
C SER A 110 3.30 5.76 13.31
N SER A 111 3.40 5.07 12.18
CA SER A 111 2.75 3.76 11.98
C SER A 111 3.26 2.70 12.96
N SER A 112 4.57 2.69 13.23
CA SER A 112 5.18 1.83 14.25
C SER A 112 4.62 2.10 15.65
N GLN A 113 4.34 3.35 15.98
CA GLN A 113 3.76 3.72 17.27
C GLN A 113 2.30 3.25 17.39
N VAL A 114 1.49 3.48 16.36
CA VAL A 114 0.10 2.97 16.31
C VAL A 114 0.08 1.46 16.49
N LEU A 115 1.00 0.74 15.85
CA LEU A 115 1.11 -0.71 15.96
C LEU A 115 1.46 -1.17 17.39
N LYS A 116 2.29 -0.43 18.12
CA LYS A 116 2.58 -0.69 19.54
C LYS A 116 1.36 -0.43 20.43
N GLU A 117 0.66 0.67 20.19
CA GLU A 117 -0.57 1.01 20.92
C GLU A 117 -1.67 -0.06 20.71
N LEU A 118 -1.78 -0.60 19.49
CA LEU A 118 -2.71 -1.68 19.18
C LEU A 118 -2.47 -2.93 20.04
N ILE A 119 -1.22 -3.31 20.34
CA ILE A 119 -0.91 -4.40 21.28
C ILE A 119 -1.46 -4.09 22.68
N LEU A 120 -1.25 -2.86 23.15
CA LEU A 120 -1.68 -2.48 24.49
C LEU A 120 -3.22 -2.56 24.61
N VAL A 121 -3.93 -2.09 23.59
CA VAL A 121 -5.40 -2.20 23.53
C VAL A 121 -5.84 -3.66 23.45
N ARG A 122 -5.20 -4.48 22.60
CA ARG A 122 -5.49 -5.91 22.48
C ARG A 122 -5.31 -6.65 23.81
N LYS A 123 -4.22 -6.38 24.55
CA LYS A 123 -3.99 -6.94 25.90
C LYS A 123 -5.10 -6.54 26.88
N LYS A 124 -5.57 -5.30 26.81
CA LYS A 124 -6.68 -4.82 27.65
C LYS A 124 -8.00 -5.52 27.31
N PHE A 125 -8.27 -5.74 26.02
CA PHE A 125 -9.48 -6.43 25.56
C PHE A 125 -9.55 -7.88 26.07
N TYR A 126 -8.44 -8.62 26.04
CA TYR A 126 -8.39 -9.98 26.59
C TYR A 126 -8.59 -10.07 28.10
N ARG A 127 -8.39 -8.98 28.85
CA ARG A 127 -8.60 -8.94 30.29
C ARG A 127 -10.07 -8.69 30.68
N LEU A 128 -10.89 -8.25 29.73
CA LEU A 128 -12.29 -7.87 29.95
C LEU A 128 -13.30 -8.97 29.57
N GLN A 129 -12.82 -10.10 29.06
CA GLN A 129 -13.60 -11.32 28.77
C GLN A 129 -13.14 -12.43 29.70
#